data_AF-A0A6G2K2D4-F1
#
_entry.id   AF-A0A6G2K2D4-F1
#
_cell.length_a   1.000
_cell.length_b   1.000
_cell.length_c   1.000
_cell.angle_alpha   90.00
_cell.angle_beta   90.00
_cell.angle_gamma   90.00
#
_symmetry.space_group_name_H-M   'P 1'
#
loop_
_entity.id
_entity.type
_entity.pdbx_description
1 polymer ?
#
loop_
_entity_poly.entity_id
_entity_poly.type
_entity_poly.pdbx_seq_one_letter_code
_entity_poly.pdbx_strand_id
1 'polypeptide(L)' 'MGGSPAGVRPAWVSDDLFPFESRFFTTPRGHSIHYVDEGSGESIVFVHGNPAWSFEFRHLISGLRLEFLTKAVGLPY' A
#
# COMPACT_ATOMS: atom_id res chain seq x y z
N MET A 1 22.68 13.05 10.18
CA MET A 1 21.45 13.04 9.36
C MET A 1 21.11 11.58 9.07
N GLY A 2 20.35 10.94 9.95
CA GLY A 2 19.93 9.55 9.78
C GLY A 2 18.54 9.54 9.15
N GLY A 3 18.44 9.17 7.87
CA GLY A 3 17.16 8.91 7.25
C GLY A 3 16.50 7.73 7.97
N SER A 4 15.25 7.89 8.40
CA SER A 4 14.44 6.76 8.87
C SER A 4 14.49 5.64 7.83
N PRO A 5 14.62 4.37 8.24
CA PRO A 5 14.56 3.27 7.28
C PRO A 5 13.24 3.40 6.53
N ALA A 6 13.30 3.34 5.20
CA ALA A 6 12.13 3.23 4.35
C ALA A 6 11.20 2.18 4.96
N GLY A 7 9.90 2.48 5.02
CA GLY A 7 8.92 1.61 5.68
C GLY A 7 9.13 0.16 5.24
N VAL A 8 9.07 -0.77 6.19
CA VAL A 8 9.15 -2.20 5.90
C VAL A 8 7.79 -2.78 6.27
N ARG A 9 7.20 -3.59 5.39
CA ARG A 9 5.99 -4.35 5.72
C ARG A 9 6.26 -5.11 7.02
N PRO A 10 5.36 -5.06 8.03
CA PRO A 10 5.61 -5.74 9.29
C PRO A 10 5.93 -7.23 9.07
N ALA A 11 6.96 -7.74 9.73
CA ALA A 11 7.45 -9.11 9.51
C ALA A 11 6.43 -10.21 9.85
N TRP A 12 5.41 -9.89 10.65
CA TRP A 12 4.33 -10.82 10.99
C TRP A 12 3.28 -10.96 9.88
N VAL A 13 3.32 -10.12 8.85
CA VAL A 13 2.43 -10.20 7.69
C VAL A 13 3.09 -11.08 6.63
N SER A 14 2.58 -12.30 6.47
CA SER A 14 3.07 -13.23 5.45
C SER A 14 2.67 -12.82 4.04
N ASP A 15 3.40 -13.33 3.04
CA ASP A 15 3.06 -13.13 1.63
C ASP A 15 1.71 -13.75 1.26
N ASP A 16 1.33 -14.86 1.91
CA ASP A 16 0.00 -15.47 1.70
C ASP A 16 -1.13 -14.55 2.15
N LEU A 17 -0.92 -13.77 3.22
CA LEU A 17 -1.92 -12.85 3.77
C LEU A 17 -1.94 -11.51 3.03
N PHE A 18 -0.82 -11.11 2.43
CA PHE A 18 -0.70 -9.85 1.71
C PHE A 18 0.19 -10.03 0.46
N PRO A 19 -0.35 -10.65 -0.61
CA PRO A 19 0.39 -11.03 -1.81
C PRO A 19 0.52 -9.86 -2.79
N PHE A 20 0.90 -8.68 -2.27
CA PHE A 20 1.03 -7.45 -3.06
C PHE A 20 2.44 -6.88 -2.93
N GLU A 21 2.90 -6.25 -4.00
CA GLU A 21 4.18 -5.56 -3.98
C GLU A 21 4.10 -4.32 -3.07
N SER A 22 4.96 -4.28 -2.05
CA SER A 22 5.08 -3.10 -1.19
C SER A 22 5.90 -2.02 -1.88
N ARG A 23 5.28 -0.89 -2.16
CA ARG A 23 5.91 0.27 -2.77
C ARG A 23 5.93 1.44 -1.79
N PHE A 24 6.92 2.32 -1.95
CA PHE A 24 7.08 3.50 -1.09
C PHE A 24 7.31 4.74 -1.94
N PHE A 25 6.63 5.82 -1.59
CA PHE A 25 6.81 7.13 -2.20
C PHE A 25 7.26 8.13 -1.14
N THR A 26 8.38 8.80 -1.39
CA THR A 26 8.86 9.88 -0.51
C THR A 26 8.36 11.21 -1.03
N THR A 27 7.54 11.89 -0.23
CA THR A 27 7.03 13.23 -0.53
C THR A 27 8.17 14.26 -0.57
N PRO A 28 7.97 15.42 -1.24
CA PRO A 28 8.95 16.52 -1.20
C PRO A 28 9.28 17.04 0.19
N ARG A 29 8.42 16.76 1.19
CA ARG A 29 8.61 17.13 2.60
C ARG A 29 9.32 16.04 3.42
N GLY A 30 9.73 14.94 2.80
CA GLY A 30 10.49 13.86 3.43
C GLY A 30 9.64 12.75 4.09
N HIS A 31 8.31 12.85 4.08
CA HIS A 31 7.44 11.77 4.57
C HIS A 31 7.40 10.62 3.59
N SER A 32 7.45 9.38 4.10
CA SER A 32 7.33 8.16 3.31
C SER A 32 5.88 7.63 3.37
N ILE A 33 5.35 7.30 2.20
CA ILE A 33 3.99 6.78 2.01
C ILE A 33 4.11 5.35 1.48
N HIS A 34 3.57 4.37 2.20
CA HIS A 34 3.43 3.00 1.69
C HIS A 34 2.23 2.93 0.76
N TYR A 35 2.35 2.24 -0.36
CA TYR A 35 1.22 1.93 -1.22
C TYR A 35 1.41 0.59 -1.94
N VAL A 36 0.29 0.05 -2.45
CA VAL A 36 0.27 -1.07 -3.38
C VAL A 36 -0.29 -0.62 -4.71
N ASP A 37 0.11 -1.27 -5.80
CA ASP A 37 -0.25 -0.91 -7.17
C ASP A 37 -0.39 -2.18 -8.01
N GLU A 38 -1.61 -2.69 -8.12
CA GLU A 38 -1.90 -4.03 -8.61
C GLU A 38 -2.88 -4.00 -9.78
N GLY A 39 -2.60 -4.78 -10.84
CA GLY A 39 -3.45 -4.91 -12.02
C GLY A 39 -3.03 -3.99 -13.18
N SER A 40 -3.86 -3.95 -14.23
CA SER A 40 -3.67 -3.10 -15.41
C SER A 40 -5.03 -2.82 -16.05
N GLY A 41 -5.64 -1.69 -15.71
CA GLY A 41 -6.99 -1.35 -16.13
C GLY A 41 -7.39 0.06 -15.66
N GLU A 42 -8.68 0.33 -15.61
CA GLU A 42 -9.19 1.59 -15.06
C GLU A 42 -8.79 1.73 -13.59
N SER A 43 -8.45 2.95 -13.15
CA SER A 43 -7.84 3.17 -11.84
C SER A 43 -8.88 3.27 -10.72
N ILE A 44 -8.70 2.48 -9.66
CA ILE A 44 -9.45 2.57 -8.41
C ILE A 44 -8.48 2.88 -7.27
N VAL A 45 -8.80 3.90 -6.48
CA VAL A 45 -7.97 4.34 -5.34
C VAL A 45 -8.68 4.05 -4.02
N PHE A 46 -8.03 3.30 -3.14
CA PHE A 46 -8.45 3.03 -1.78
C PHE A 46 -7.62 3.88 -0.80
N VAL A 47 -8.33 4.58 0.10
CA VAL A 47 -7.72 5.40 1.15
C VAL A 47 -8.27 4.91 2.48
N HIS A 48 -7.38 4.52 3.40
CA HIS A 48 -7.78 4.02 4.72
C HIS A 48 -8.07 5.17 5.71
N GLY A 49 -8.75 4.84 6.81
CA GLY A 49 -8.92 5.73 7.98
C GLY A 49 -7.80 5.57 9.02
N ASN A 50 -7.77 6.33 10.11
CA ASN A 50 -6.76 6.18 11.17
C ASN A 50 -7.38 5.58 12.45
N PRO A 51 -6.82 4.52 13.07
CA PRO A 51 -5.62 3.76 12.71
C PRO A 51 -5.89 2.59 11.76
N ALA A 52 -5.27 2.61 10.57
CA ALA A 52 -5.27 1.51 9.60
C ALA A 52 -4.15 1.65 8.55
N TRP A 53 -4.09 0.73 7.58
CA TRP A 53 -3.18 0.71 6.44
C TRP A 53 -3.74 -0.17 5.30
N SER A 54 -3.02 -0.31 4.19
CA SER A 54 -3.47 -1.00 2.96
C SER A 54 -3.96 -2.44 3.15
N PHE A 55 -3.60 -3.11 4.25
CA PHE A 55 -4.06 -4.46 4.62
C PHE A 55 -5.58 -4.60 4.71
N GLU A 56 -6.32 -3.53 5.05
CA GLU A 56 -7.79 -3.55 5.10
C GLU A 56 -8.42 -3.89 3.74
N PHE A 57 -7.78 -3.45 2.66
CA PHE A 57 -8.32 -3.60 1.32
C PHE A 57 -7.88 -4.89 0.62
N ARG A 58 -7.12 -5.77 1.28
CA ARG A 58 -6.50 -6.94 0.63
C ARG A 58 -7.49 -7.80 -0.14
N HIS A 59 -8.67 -8.07 0.40
CA HIS A 59 -9.67 -8.89 -0.28
C HIS A 59 -10.30 -8.16 -1.48
N LEU A 60 -10.47 -6.83 -1.38
CA LEU A 60 -10.97 -6.01 -2.49
C LEU A 60 -9.94 -5.90 -3.61
N ILE A 61 -8.67 -5.65 -3.27
CA ILE A 61 -7.56 -5.61 -4.23
C ILE A 61 -7.43 -6.95 -4.97
N SER A 62 -7.43 -8.08 -4.25
CA SER A 62 -7.35 -9.40 -4.87
C SER A 62 -8.49 -9.69 -5.83
N GLY A 63 -9.72 -9.23 -5.52
CA GLY A 63 -10.90 -9.43 -6.35
C GLY A 63 -10.96 -8.52 -7.58
N LEU A 64 -10.44 -7.29 -7.48
CA LEU A 64 -10.59 -6.27 -8.53
C LEU A 64 -9.37 -6.14 -9.45
N ARG A 65 -8.17 -6.58 -9.03
CA ARG A 65 -6.92 -6.40 -9.80
C ARG A 65 -6.89 -7.07 -11.17
N LEU A 66 -7.82 -7.99 -11.46
CA LEU A 66 -7.93 -8.63 -12.78
C LEU A 66 -8.59 -7.71 -13.82
N GLU A 67 -9.39 -6.75 -13.37
CA GLU A 67 -10.16 -5.83 -14.23
C GLU A 67 -9.69 -4.38 -14.10
N PHE A 68 -9.12 -4.02 -12.95
CA PHE A 68 -8.78 -2.64 -12.58
C PHE A 68 -7.34 -2.50 -12.11
N LEU A 69 -6.76 -1.32 -12.31
CA LEU A 69 -5.56 -0.91 -11.62
C LEU A 69 -5.94 -0.42 -10.22
N THR A 70 -5.61 -1.18 -9.19
CA THR A 70 -5.95 -0.87 -7.80
C THR A 70 -4.75 -0.25 -7.08
N LYS A 71 -4.95 0.91 -6.46
CA LYS A 71 -3.96 1.57 -5.61
C LYS A 71 -4.52 1.73 -4.20
N ALA A 72 -3.84 1.19 -3.18
CA ALA A 72 -4.20 1.47 -1.79
C ALA A 72 -3.05 2.17 -1.07
N VAL A 73 -3.36 3.30 -0.44
CA VAL A 73 -2.35 4.24 0.09
C VAL A 73 -2.40 4.30 1.61
N GLY A 74 -1.23 4.17 2.22
CA GLY A 74 -0.92 4.44 3.62
C GLY A 74 -0.80 5.94 3.91
N LEU A 75 -1.57 6.53 4.83
CA LEU A 75 -1.36 7.91 5.25
C LEU A 75 -0.04 8.04 6.02
N PRO A 76 0.76 9.10 5.77
CA PRO A 76 2.00 9.32 6.50
C PRO A 76 1.68 9.64 7.97
N TYR A 77 2.42 9.01 8.88
CA TYR A 77 2.51 9.42 10.29
C TYR A 77 3.58 10.51 10.45
#